data_AF-A0A2G1X2C8-F1
#
_entry.id   AF-A0A2G1X2C8-F1
#
_cell.length_a   1.000
_cell.length_b   1.000
_cell.length_c   1.000
_cell.angle_alpha   90.00
_cell.angle_beta   90.00
_cell.angle_gamma   90.00
#
_symmetry.space_group_name_H-M   'P 1'
#
loop_
_entity.id
_entity.type
_entity.pdbx_description
1 polymer ?
#
loop_
_entity_poly.entity_id
_entity_poly.type
_entity_poly.pdbx_seq_one_letter_code
_entity_poly.pdbx_strand_id
1 'polypeptide(L)'
;GWLVFGAFLPAFLIAGIVYISSSAVITKSLIDLGWIANDEAEPMLGTLVYEDLFIAVYLSVASALVLGGGDVAAAAVDVGIALGFMAGLFAVVRFGTPLFDRLVATDNREFVALRAVAAVVFLAGAALALGVSEAVAAFFVGMAFAPTEQAHTIETILEPVRDLFAAVFFFWIGLVTDPALFADVAALVA
;
A
#
# COMPACT_ATOMS: atom_id res chain seq x y z
N GLY A 1 25.29 -6.73 0.48
CA GLY A 1 24.70 -7.84 -0.31
C GLY A 1 25.78 -8.71 -0.92
N TRP A 2 26.22 -8.42 -2.15
CA TRP A 2 27.11 -9.30 -2.93
C TRP A 2 28.44 -9.65 -2.24
N LEU A 3 29.07 -8.67 -1.57
CA LEU A 3 30.30 -8.89 -0.78
C LEU A 3 30.10 -9.76 0.46
N VAL A 4 28.88 -9.81 1.01
CA VAL A 4 28.55 -10.56 2.24
C VAL A 4 28.12 -11.98 1.90
N PHE A 5 27.31 -12.16 0.85
CA PHE A 5 26.73 -13.46 0.51
C PHE A 5 27.48 -14.22 -0.59
N GLY A 6 28.38 -13.56 -1.34
CA GLY A 6 29.13 -14.17 -2.44
C GLY A 6 28.27 -14.65 -3.63
N ALA A 7 26.96 -14.44 -3.58
CA ALA A 7 25.99 -14.94 -4.55
C ALA A 7 24.98 -13.84 -4.91
N PHE A 8 24.56 -13.83 -6.19
CA PHE A 8 23.62 -12.83 -6.72
C PHE A 8 22.23 -12.93 -6.09
N LEU A 9 21.67 -14.14 -6.00
CA LEU A 9 20.30 -14.34 -5.53
C LEU A 9 20.07 -13.84 -4.09
N PRO A 10 20.88 -14.22 -3.07
CA PRO A 10 20.72 -13.67 -1.72
C PRO A 10 20.95 -12.16 -1.65
N ALA A 11 21.90 -11.63 -2.45
CA ALA A 11 22.16 -10.20 -2.50
C ALA A 11 20.98 -9.41 -3.08
N PHE A 12 20.34 -9.93 -4.13
CA PHE A 12 19.13 -9.37 -4.72
C PHE A 12 17.96 -9.41 -3.74
N LEU A 13 17.77 -10.56 -3.07
CA LEU A 13 16.69 -10.74 -2.10
C LEU A 13 16.79 -9.77 -0.92
N ILE A 14 17.98 -9.62 -0.36
CA ILE A 14 18.26 -8.67 0.74
C ILE A 14 18.08 -7.22 0.26
N ALA A 15 18.51 -6.90 -0.96
CA ALA A 15 18.36 -5.54 -1.49
C ALA A 15 16.90 -5.11 -1.55
N GLY A 16 15.99 -5.98 -2.01
CA GLY A 16 14.56 -5.66 -2.01
C GLY A 16 13.98 -5.56 -0.60
N ILE A 17 14.35 -6.46 0.32
CA ILE A 17 13.91 -6.40 1.72
C ILE A 17 14.30 -5.08 2.39
N VAL A 18 15.52 -4.58 2.13
CA VAL A 18 16.03 -3.34 2.73
C VAL A 18 15.51 -2.08 2.03
N TYR A 19 15.18 -2.17 0.74
CA TYR A 19 14.72 -1.03 -0.06
C TYR A 19 13.31 -0.57 0.31
N ILE A 20 12.41 -1.51 0.63
CA ILE A 20 10.98 -1.22 0.77
C ILE A 20 10.69 -0.55 2.12
N SER A 21 10.09 0.62 2.09
CA SER A 21 9.63 1.33 3.29
C SER A 21 8.20 0.89 3.66
N SER A 22 7.87 0.96 4.96
CA SER A 22 6.51 0.66 5.40
C SER A 22 5.59 1.88 5.25
N SER A 23 4.71 1.86 4.26
CA SER A 23 3.76 2.95 3.98
C SER A 23 2.83 3.24 5.15
N ALA A 24 2.34 2.20 5.83
CA ALA A 24 1.50 2.32 7.02
C ALA A 24 2.22 3.00 8.19
N VAL A 25 3.48 2.63 8.47
CA VAL A 25 4.28 3.22 9.56
C VAL A 25 4.58 4.68 9.28
N ILE A 26 5.05 4.99 8.06
CA ILE A 26 5.47 6.34 7.69
C ILE A 26 4.27 7.28 7.68
N THR A 27 3.16 6.88 7.03
CA THR A 27 1.94 7.70 6.99
C THR A 27 1.40 7.97 8.38
N LYS A 28 1.35 6.93 9.24
CA LYS A 28 0.93 7.10 10.63
C LYS A 28 1.86 8.04 11.39
N SER A 29 3.16 7.89 11.23
CA SER A 29 4.15 8.75 11.89
C SER A 29 4.03 10.21 11.44
N LEU A 30 3.77 10.47 10.16
CA LEU A 30 3.49 11.82 9.65
C LEU A 30 2.23 12.42 10.26
N ILE A 31 1.18 11.63 10.44
CA ILE A 31 -0.08 12.07 11.08
C ILE A 31 0.15 12.34 12.57
N ASP A 32 0.75 11.39 13.30
CA ASP A 32 0.99 11.48 14.75
C ASP A 32 1.90 12.68 15.11
N LEU A 33 2.86 13.02 14.24
CA LEU A 33 3.75 14.17 14.39
C LEU A 33 3.12 15.49 13.89
N GLY A 34 1.95 15.45 13.25
CA GLY A 34 1.33 16.61 12.61
C GLY A 34 2.07 17.12 11.38
N TRP A 35 2.93 16.29 10.77
CA TRP A 35 3.76 16.64 9.62
C TRP A 35 3.07 16.37 8.27
N ILE A 36 1.89 15.76 8.28
CA ILE A 36 1.14 15.41 7.07
C ILE A 36 0.81 16.62 6.17
N ALA A 37 0.77 17.83 6.75
CA ALA A 37 0.50 19.08 6.04
C ALA A 37 1.77 19.80 5.56
N ASN A 38 2.96 19.27 5.83
CA ASN A 38 4.22 19.86 5.39
C ASN A 38 4.47 19.56 3.90
N ASP A 39 5.20 20.45 3.23
CA ASP A 39 5.54 20.31 1.81
C ASP A 39 6.36 19.03 1.53
N GLU A 40 7.08 18.50 2.51
CA GLU A 40 7.85 17.25 2.37
C GLU A 40 6.98 15.99 2.42
N ALA A 41 5.76 16.06 2.97
CA ALA A 41 4.89 14.88 3.12
C ALA A 41 4.37 14.37 1.78
N GLU A 42 3.99 15.27 0.87
CA GLU A 42 3.47 14.91 -0.46
C GLU A 42 4.47 14.08 -1.29
N PRO A 43 5.74 14.49 -1.48
CA PRO A 43 6.72 13.67 -2.21
C PRO A 43 7.09 12.38 -1.46
N MET A 44 7.06 12.36 -0.13
CA MET A 44 7.25 11.13 0.65
C MET A 44 6.12 10.13 0.38
N LEU A 45 4.86 10.56 0.48
CA LEU A 45 3.69 9.71 0.16
C LEU A 45 3.74 9.22 -1.28
N GLY A 46 4.12 10.10 -2.23
CA GLY A 46 4.34 9.71 -3.62
C GLY A 46 5.42 8.63 -3.79
N THR A 47 6.50 8.69 -3.01
CA THR A 47 7.56 7.67 -3.00
C THR A 47 7.02 6.33 -2.48
N LEU A 48 6.21 6.34 -1.42
CA LEU A 48 5.59 5.11 -0.89
C LEU A 48 4.70 4.42 -1.92
N VAL A 49 3.91 5.18 -2.68
CA VAL A 49 3.08 4.63 -3.77
C VAL A 49 3.97 4.01 -4.87
N TYR A 50 5.10 4.64 -5.19
CA TYR A 50 6.05 4.10 -6.14
C TYR A 50 6.73 2.81 -5.64
N GLU A 51 7.10 2.75 -4.36
CA GLU A 51 7.67 1.55 -3.74
C GLU A 51 6.67 0.37 -3.75
N ASP A 52 5.39 0.62 -3.46
CA ASP A 52 4.31 -0.37 -3.53
C ASP A 52 4.04 -0.88 -4.96
N LEU A 53 4.40 -0.11 -5.99
CA LEU A 53 4.43 -0.61 -7.36
C LEU A 53 5.68 -1.44 -7.62
N PHE A 54 6.83 -0.94 -7.17
CA PHE A 54 8.10 -1.62 -7.37
C PHE A 54 8.12 -3.00 -6.73
N ILE A 55 7.50 -3.19 -5.55
CA ILE A 55 7.45 -4.49 -4.88
C ILE A 55 6.75 -5.57 -5.73
N ALA A 56 5.70 -5.23 -6.48
CA ALA A 56 5.02 -6.20 -7.34
C ALA A 56 5.95 -6.71 -8.45
N VAL A 57 6.66 -5.78 -9.10
CA VAL A 57 7.68 -6.11 -10.12
C VAL A 57 8.82 -6.92 -9.50
N TYR A 58 9.33 -6.45 -8.35
CA TYR A 58 10.42 -7.08 -7.64
C TYR A 58 10.09 -8.51 -7.21
N LEU A 59 8.91 -8.75 -6.64
CA LEU A 59 8.48 -10.09 -6.20
C LEU A 59 8.24 -11.03 -7.38
N SER A 60 7.75 -10.52 -8.50
CA SER A 60 7.63 -11.30 -9.74
C SER A 60 9.02 -11.78 -10.22
N VAL A 61 9.99 -10.87 -10.28
CA VAL A 61 11.38 -11.20 -10.64
C VAL A 61 12.03 -12.12 -9.60
N ALA A 62 11.85 -11.85 -8.31
CA ALA A 62 12.38 -12.67 -7.23
C ALA A 62 11.85 -14.10 -7.32
N SER A 63 10.54 -14.27 -7.55
CA SER A 63 9.90 -15.59 -7.70
C SER A 63 10.44 -16.34 -8.90
N ALA A 64 10.60 -15.67 -10.04
CA ALA A 64 11.21 -16.24 -11.25
C ALA A 64 12.65 -16.73 -11.01
N LEU A 65 13.45 -15.93 -10.29
CA LEU A 65 14.84 -16.25 -9.95
C LEU A 65 14.97 -17.39 -8.93
N VAL A 66 14.06 -17.47 -7.96
CA VAL A 66 14.05 -18.54 -6.93
C VAL A 66 13.57 -19.87 -7.50
N LEU A 67 12.53 -19.87 -8.33
CA LEU A 67 11.91 -21.08 -8.87
C LEU A 67 12.64 -21.64 -10.11
N GLY A 68 13.66 -20.92 -10.62
CA GLY A 68 14.55 -21.41 -11.69
C GLY A 68 13.91 -21.55 -13.07
N GLY A 69 12.72 -20.97 -13.29
CA GLY A 69 11.92 -21.19 -14.50
C GLY A 69 10.81 -20.16 -14.70
N GLY A 70 11.05 -18.90 -14.39
CA GLY A 70 10.07 -17.85 -14.63
C GLY A 70 9.83 -17.62 -16.12
N ASP A 71 8.58 -17.82 -16.56
CA ASP A 71 8.15 -17.34 -17.86
C ASP A 71 8.14 -15.81 -17.84
N VAL A 72 9.14 -15.21 -18.47
CA VAL A 72 9.28 -13.74 -18.60
C VAL A 72 8.01 -13.14 -19.22
N ALA A 73 7.29 -13.90 -20.06
CA ALA A 73 6.02 -13.47 -20.61
C ALA A 73 4.93 -13.40 -19.54
N ALA A 74 4.84 -14.39 -18.64
CA ALA A 74 3.90 -14.37 -17.52
C ALA A 74 4.19 -13.20 -16.56
N ALA A 75 5.46 -12.98 -16.21
CA ALA A 75 5.87 -11.84 -15.40
C ALA A 75 5.51 -10.49 -16.06
N ALA A 76 5.72 -10.36 -17.37
CA ALA A 76 5.36 -9.16 -18.12
C ALA A 76 3.84 -8.95 -18.17
N VAL A 77 3.04 -10.02 -18.24
CA VAL A 77 1.57 -9.95 -18.17
C VAL A 77 1.13 -9.48 -16.80
N ASP A 78 1.66 -10.04 -15.71
CA ASP A 78 1.32 -9.64 -14.34
C ASP A 78 1.63 -8.16 -14.08
N VAL A 79 2.82 -7.71 -14.52
CA VAL A 79 3.20 -6.29 -14.46
C VAL A 79 2.27 -5.42 -15.31
N GLY A 80 1.89 -5.89 -16.50
CA GLY A 80 0.94 -5.21 -17.37
C GLY A 80 -0.45 -5.07 -16.76
N ILE A 81 -0.95 -6.11 -16.07
CA ILE A 81 -2.22 -6.09 -15.33
C ILE A 81 -2.14 -5.06 -14.19
N ALA A 82 -1.06 -5.08 -13.41
CA ALA A 82 -0.88 -4.14 -12.31
C ALA A 82 -0.84 -2.68 -12.81
N LEU A 83 -0.05 -2.41 -13.85
CA LEU A 83 0.02 -1.08 -14.48
C LEU A 83 -1.32 -0.65 -15.06
N GLY A 84 -2.01 -1.54 -15.76
CA GLY A 84 -3.32 -1.29 -16.34
C GLY A 84 -4.39 -0.99 -15.29
N PHE A 85 -4.40 -1.75 -14.18
CA PHE A 85 -5.32 -1.53 -13.08
C PHE A 85 -5.08 -0.16 -12.42
N MET A 86 -3.83 0.21 -12.13
CA MET A 86 -3.54 1.54 -11.56
C MET A 86 -3.86 2.67 -12.52
N ALA A 87 -3.57 2.51 -13.82
CA ALA A 87 -3.95 3.50 -14.83
C ALA A 87 -5.48 3.66 -14.91
N GLY A 88 -6.22 2.54 -14.83
CA GLY A 88 -7.68 2.54 -14.74
C GLY A 88 -8.18 3.21 -13.47
N LEU A 89 -7.56 2.92 -12.32
CA LEU A 89 -7.91 3.52 -11.04
C LEU A 89 -7.63 5.03 -11.06
N PHE A 90 -6.47 5.45 -11.56
CA PHE A 90 -6.14 6.87 -11.75
C PHE A 90 -7.13 7.57 -12.69
N ALA A 91 -7.54 6.92 -13.79
CA ALA A 91 -8.57 7.47 -14.67
C ALA A 91 -9.92 7.61 -13.93
N VAL A 92 -10.30 6.61 -13.13
CA VAL A 92 -11.51 6.65 -12.29
C VAL A 92 -11.42 7.77 -11.26
N VAL A 93 -10.27 8.01 -10.62
CA VAL A 93 -10.09 9.16 -9.71
C VAL A 93 -10.19 10.48 -10.49
N ARG A 94 -9.52 10.58 -11.64
CA ARG A 94 -9.39 11.82 -12.42
C ARG A 94 -10.69 12.26 -13.09
N PHE A 95 -11.51 11.31 -13.53
CA PHE A 95 -12.75 11.55 -14.27
C PHE A 95 -14.01 11.19 -13.48
N GLY A 96 -13.89 10.40 -12.43
CA GLY A 96 -15.01 9.88 -11.63
C GLY A 96 -15.39 10.75 -10.44
N THR A 97 -14.73 11.89 -10.20
CA THR A 97 -15.11 12.85 -9.14
C THR A 97 -16.63 13.09 -9.01
N PRO A 98 -17.39 13.41 -10.09
CA PRO A 98 -18.84 13.59 -9.97
C PRO A 98 -19.61 12.30 -9.65
N LEU A 99 -19.04 11.12 -9.92
CA LEU A 99 -19.63 9.84 -9.56
C LEU A 99 -19.39 9.54 -8.07
N PHE A 100 -18.18 9.80 -7.55
CA PHE A 100 -17.87 9.66 -6.12
C PHE A 100 -18.65 10.66 -5.27
N ASP A 101 -18.81 11.89 -5.73
CA ASP A 101 -19.64 12.90 -5.08
C ASP A 101 -21.10 12.42 -4.97
N ARG A 102 -21.69 11.93 -6.06
CA ARG A 102 -23.03 11.31 -6.03
C ARG A 102 -23.11 10.05 -5.18
N LEU A 103 -22.06 9.24 -5.17
CA LEU A 103 -22.00 8.02 -4.39
C LEU A 103 -22.11 8.35 -2.91
N VAL A 104 -21.44 9.40 -2.45
CA VAL A 104 -21.38 9.75 -1.02
C VAL A 104 -22.40 10.83 -0.62
N ALA A 105 -23.02 11.52 -1.59
CA ALA A 105 -24.09 12.48 -1.34
C ALA A 105 -25.27 11.84 -0.61
N THR A 106 -25.37 12.12 0.69
CA THR A 106 -26.48 11.77 1.58
C THR A 106 -26.40 12.62 2.84
N ASP A 107 -27.55 12.97 3.41
CA ASP A 107 -27.61 13.78 4.63
C ASP A 107 -27.28 12.97 5.91
N ASN A 108 -27.27 11.64 5.81
CA ASN A 108 -27.01 10.75 6.94
C ASN A 108 -25.54 10.31 6.99
N ARG A 109 -24.85 10.73 8.06
CA ARG A 109 -23.44 10.41 8.35
C ARG A 109 -23.13 8.92 8.38
N GLU A 110 -24.05 8.08 8.85
CA GLU A 110 -23.86 6.63 8.90
C GLU A 110 -23.75 6.04 7.48
N PHE A 111 -24.58 6.53 6.56
CA PHE A 111 -24.53 6.10 5.16
C PHE A 111 -23.27 6.63 4.46
N VAL A 112 -22.83 7.85 4.76
CA VAL A 112 -21.54 8.38 4.26
C VAL A 112 -20.40 7.44 4.65
N ALA A 113 -20.33 7.07 5.92
CA ALA A 113 -19.30 6.17 6.45
C ALA A 113 -19.35 4.79 5.78
N LEU A 114 -20.53 4.17 5.73
CA LEU A 114 -20.72 2.86 5.12
C LEU A 114 -20.33 2.85 3.64
N ARG A 115 -20.71 3.90 2.88
CA ARG A 115 -20.38 4.00 1.45
C ARG A 115 -18.89 4.25 1.23
N ALA A 116 -18.26 5.09 2.06
CA ALA A 116 -16.82 5.34 1.98
C ALA A 116 -16.02 4.07 2.30
N VAL A 117 -16.33 3.38 3.40
CA VAL A 117 -15.67 2.11 3.76
C VAL A 117 -15.94 1.04 2.71
N ALA A 118 -17.18 0.91 2.22
CA ALA A 118 -17.50 -0.06 1.18
C ALA A 118 -16.71 0.19 -0.11
N ALA A 119 -16.56 1.45 -0.53
CA ALA A 119 -15.76 1.81 -1.70
C ALA A 119 -14.29 1.45 -1.52
N VAL A 120 -13.71 1.78 -0.36
CA VAL A 120 -12.31 1.46 -0.03
C VAL A 120 -12.10 -0.06 -0.03
N VAL A 121 -12.92 -0.80 0.73
CA VAL A 121 -12.80 -2.26 0.85
C VAL A 121 -13.02 -2.95 -0.49
N PHE A 122 -14.00 -2.51 -1.28
CA PHE A 122 -14.28 -3.10 -2.59
C PHE A 122 -13.12 -2.90 -3.57
N LEU A 123 -12.61 -1.67 -3.69
CA LEU A 123 -11.51 -1.36 -4.62
C LEU A 123 -10.18 -1.95 -4.15
N ALA A 124 -9.89 -1.91 -2.84
CA ALA A 124 -8.71 -2.56 -2.27
C ALA A 124 -8.75 -4.08 -2.42
N GLY A 125 -9.91 -4.71 -2.19
CA GLY A 125 -10.09 -6.15 -2.40
C GLY A 125 -9.98 -6.56 -3.88
N ALA A 126 -10.50 -5.73 -4.79
CA ALA A 126 -10.32 -5.95 -6.22
C ALA A 126 -8.85 -5.81 -6.64
N ALA A 127 -8.12 -4.84 -6.08
CA ALA A 127 -6.68 -4.68 -6.28
C ALA A 127 -5.91 -5.91 -5.80
N LEU A 128 -6.20 -6.39 -4.59
CA LEU A 128 -5.59 -7.58 -4.01
C LEU A 128 -5.82 -8.83 -4.88
N ALA A 129 -7.04 -9.01 -5.41
CA ALA A 129 -7.38 -10.13 -6.30
C ALA A 129 -6.61 -10.10 -7.63
N LEU A 130 -6.15 -8.91 -8.07
CA LEU A 130 -5.33 -8.70 -9.26
C LEU A 130 -3.83 -8.65 -8.96
N GLY A 131 -3.41 -8.90 -7.71
CA GLY A 131 -2.01 -8.85 -7.30
C GLY A 131 -1.44 -7.43 -7.16
N VAL A 132 -2.30 -6.42 -7.02
CA VAL A 132 -1.93 -5.01 -6.83
C VAL A 132 -2.00 -4.63 -5.36
N SER A 133 -1.17 -3.68 -4.91
CA SER A 133 -1.20 -3.16 -3.53
C SER A 133 -2.59 -2.61 -3.15
N GLU A 134 -3.17 -3.22 -2.12
CA GLU A 134 -4.41 -2.80 -1.48
C GLU A 134 -4.30 -1.42 -0.82
N ALA A 135 -3.12 -1.07 -0.30
CA ALA A 135 -2.85 0.22 0.31
C ALA A 135 -2.86 1.35 -0.74
N VAL A 136 -2.23 1.10 -1.90
CA VAL A 136 -2.28 2.04 -3.03
C VAL A 136 -3.71 2.23 -3.52
N ALA A 137 -4.47 1.14 -3.66
CA ALA A 137 -5.86 1.23 -4.08
C ALA A 137 -6.70 2.08 -3.10
N ALA A 138 -6.54 1.86 -1.79
CA ALA A 138 -7.19 2.65 -0.75
C ALA A 138 -6.77 4.14 -0.80
N PHE A 139 -5.50 4.44 -1.09
CA PHE A 139 -5.00 5.80 -1.28
C PHE A 139 -5.69 6.51 -2.46
N PHE A 140 -5.82 5.84 -3.61
CA PHE A 140 -6.58 6.37 -4.75
C PHE A 140 -8.04 6.63 -4.43
N VAL A 141 -8.70 5.75 -3.65
CA VAL A 141 -10.06 6.01 -3.20
C VAL A 141 -10.13 7.25 -2.31
N GLY A 142 -9.18 7.42 -1.40
CA GLY A 142 -9.07 8.64 -0.59
C GLY A 142 -8.90 9.90 -1.44
N MET A 143 -8.01 9.86 -2.45
CA MET A 143 -7.84 10.96 -3.41
C MET A 143 -9.12 11.26 -4.21
N ALA A 144 -9.93 10.23 -4.52
CA ALA A 144 -11.19 10.41 -5.22
C ALA A 144 -12.25 11.12 -4.36
N PHE A 145 -12.21 10.94 -3.03
CA PHE A 145 -13.08 11.61 -2.08
C PHE A 145 -12.60 13.01 -1.69
N ALA A 146 -11.30 13.31 -1.81
CA ALA A 146 -10.74 14.62 -1.44
C ALA A 146 -11.48 15.85 -2.05
N PRO A 147 -11.89 15.84 -3.35
CA PRO A 147 -12.63 16.96 -3.93
C PRO A 147 -14.15 16.96 -3.68
N THR A 148 -14.73 15.99 -2.96
CA THR A 148 -16.20 15.92 -2.74
C THR A 148 -16.65 16.81 -1.57
N GLU A 149 -17.93 17.20 -1.55
CA GLU A 149 -18.46 18.05 -0.47
C GLU A 149 -18.40 17.36 0.91
N GLN A 150 -18.43 16.04 0.94
CA GLN A 150 -18.43 15.24 2.17
C GLN A 150 -17.02 14.90 2.67
N ALA A 151 -15.94 15.33 1.99
CA ALA A 151 -14.55 14.97 2.32
C ALA A 151 -14.23 15.14 3.82
N HIS A 152 -14.56 16.30 4.40
CA HIS A 152 -14.31 16.56 5.83
C HIS A 152 -15.15 15.68 6.77
N THR A 153 -16.38 15.34 6.36
CA THR A 153 -17.23 14.41 7.12
C THR A 153 -16.66 12.99 7.07
N ILE A 154 -16.19 12.56 5.90
CA ILE A 154 -15.53 11.26 5.73
C ILE A 154 -14.27 11.20 6.61
N GLU A 155 -13.43 12.22 6.58
CA GLU A 155 -12.22 12.33 7.41
C GLU A 155 -12.56 12.18 8.89
N THR A 156 -13.49 12.99 9.39
CA THR A 156 -13.89 12.98 10.81
C THR A 156 -14.44 11.61 11.26
N ILE A 157 -15.18 10.92 10.39
CA ILE A 157 -15.79 9.63 10.74
C ILE A 157 -14.77 8.48 10.63
N LEU A 158 -13.87 8.53 9.65
CA LEU A 158 -12.90 7.46 9.39
C LEU A 158 -11.64 7.56 10.25
N GLU A 159 -11.31 8.74 10.79
CA GLU A 159 -10.16 8.92 11.67
C GLU A 159 -10.09 7.91 12.83
N PRO A 160 -11.12 7.74 13.69
CA PRO A 160 -11.07 6.75 14.78
C PRO A 160 -11.02 5.31 14.27
N VAL A 161 -11.60 5.04 13.10
CA VAL A 161 -11.56 3.71 12.46
C VAL A 161 -10.14 3.39 12.01
N ARG A 162 -9.49 4.33 11.31
CA ARG A 162 -8.08 4.25 10.90
C ARG A 162 -7.20 3.95 12.10
N ASP A 163 -7.36 4.69 13.19
CA ASP A 163 -6.49 4.55 14.37
C ASP A 163 -6.64 3.19 15.05
N LEU A 164 -7.88 2.71 15.15
CA LEU A 164 -8.18 1.38 15.67
C LEU A 164 -7.55 0.29 14.80
N PHE A 165 -7.78 0.32 13.49
CA PHE A 165 -7.23 -0.69 12.58
C PHE A 165 -5.70 -0.62 12.49
N ALA A 166 -5.10 0.57 12.56
CA ALA A 166 -3.66 0.73 12.63
C ALA A 166 -3.09 0.09 13.90
N ALA A 167 -3.73 0.27 15.05
CA ALA A 167 -3.32 -0.37 16.30
C ALA A 167 -3.40 -1.91 16.20
N VAL A 168 -4.50 -2.44 15.65
CA VAL A 168 -4.68 -3.89 15.43
C VAL A 168 -3.64 -4.44 14.45
N PHE A 169 -3.34 -3.72 13.37
CA PHE A 169 -2.33 -4.10 12.38
C PHE A 169 -0.95 -4.25 13.00
N PHE A 170 -0.48 -3.25 13.77
CA PHE A 170 0.82 -3.33 14.43
C PHE A 170 0.88 -4.38 15.53
N PHE A 171 -0.23 -4.56 16.27
CA PHE A 171 -0.34 -5.65 17.24
C PHE A 171 -0.21 -7.02 16.56
N TRP A 172 -0.87 -7.23 15.42
CA TRP A 172 -0.80 -8.47 14.66
C TRP A 172 0.62 -8.77 14.16
N ILE A 173 1.32 -7.78 13.60
CA ILE A 173 2.73 -7.95 13.18
C ILE A 173 3.58 -8.40 14.38
N GLY A 174 3.40 -7.77 15.54
CA GLY A 174 4.11 -8.15 16.77
C GLY A 174 3.82 -9.60 17.21
N LEU A 175 2.58 -10.08 17.04
CA LEU A 175 2.18 -11.43 17.43
C LEU A 175 2.74 -12.51 16.48
N VAL A 176 2.74 -12.24 15.18
CA VAL A 176 3.20 -13.20 14.15
C VAL A 176 4.73 -13.23 14.04
N THR A 177 5.42 -12.19 14.51
CA THR A 177 6.89 -12.13 14.51
C THR A 177 7.45 -13.07 15.57
N ASP A 178 8.20 -14.09 15.15
CA ASP A 178 8.94 -14.97 16.07
C ASP A 178 10.27 -14.31 16.50
N PRO A 179 10.41 -13.90 17.78
CA PRO A 179 11.63 -13.26 18.25
C PRO A 179 12.83 -14.22 18.33
N ALA A 180 12.60 -15.55 18.32
CA ALA A 180 13.69 -16.53 18.36
C ALA A 180 14.55 -16.50 17.09
N LEU A 181 13.97 -16.09 15.95
CA LEU A 181 14.69 -15.96 14.67
C LEU A 181 15.88 -14.99 14.74
N PHE A 182 15.84 -14.00 15.64
CA PHE A 182 16.97 -13.08 15.83
C PHE A 182 18.21 -13.77 16.42
N ALA A 183 18.03 -14.84 17.20
CA ALA A 183 19.15 -15.56 17.80
C ALA A 183 19.99 -16.28 16.71
N ASP A 184 19.35 -16.80 15.68
CA ASP A 184 19.99 -17.55 14.60
C ASP A 184 20.85 -16.68 13.67
N VAL A 185 20.54 -15.39 13.57
CA VAL A 185 21.29 -14.41 12.77
C VAL A 185 22.11 -13.43 13.62
N ALA A 186 22.15 -13.60 14.95
CA ALA A 186 22.86 -12.71 15.86
C ALA A 186 24.36 -12.54 15.49
N ALA A 187 25.01 -13.61 15.00
CA ALA A 187 26.41 -13.57 14.57
C ALA A 187 26.64 -12.80 13.26
N LEU A 188 25.60 -12.57 12.45
CA LEU A 188 25.65 -11.76 11.23
C LEU A 188 25.39 -10.28 11.50
N VAL A 189 24.70 -9.98 12.62
CA VAL A 189 24.27 -8.63 13.02
C VAL A 189 25.24 -7.98 14.03
N ALA A 190 25.98 -8.79 14.80
CA ALA A 190 27.02 -8.36 15.74
C ALA A 190 28.36 -8.04 15.04
#